data_AF-A0A3A5K6B4-F1
#
_entry.id   AF-A0A3A5K6B4-F1
#
_cell.length_a   1.000
_cell.length_b   1.000
_cell.length_c   1.000
_cell.angle_alpha   90.00
_cell.angle_beta   90.00
_cell.angle_gamma   90.00
#
_symmetry.space_group_name_H-M   'P 1'
#
loop_
_entity.id
_entity.type
_entity.pdbx_description
1 polymer ?
#
loop_
_entity_poly.entity_id
_entity_poly.type
_entity_poly.pdbx_seq_one_letter_code
_entity_poly.pdbx_strand_id
1 'polypeptide(L)'
;MITDPQVWLSLLTLTALEIVLSVDNLVVISVLVGKLAPELQPKARFLGMALALVPRLVLLLFIGWIIGLTEPLFEVSGHSFSGKDMILAGGGLFLIYKATQEIHASLEGEEGHIGATVRAGFVAVVSQIALINLVFSIDSIVTAVGMANEIWVMAVAVVASMVVLIAAAGPVGKFVDRHPTVKMLALGFLIMIGMTLVADAFGVHIPKGYVYSAMIFSVAVEGVNMLHRRKARPVHLHNQYGPEVAIAANDGYARSAPVSQTSRQAKEA
;
A
#
# COMPACT_ATOMS: atom_id res chain seq x y z
N MET A 1 -17.65 24.49 29.32
CA MET A 1 -16.46 23.96 28.60
C MET A 1 -16.68 22.55 28.07
N ILE A 2 -17.14 21.56 28.86
CA ILE A 2 -17.48 20.21 28.35
C ILE A 2 -18.94 20.12 27.84
N THR A 3 -19.80 21.04 28.28
CA THR A 3 -21.22 21.12 27.90
C THR A 3 -21.51 22.03 26.70
N ASP A 4 -20.47 22.59 26.08
CA ASP A 4 -20.64 23.45 24.90
C ASP A 4 -20.88 22.59 23.65
N PRO A 5 -22.03 22.70 22.96
CA PRO A 5 -22.33 21.93 21.75
C PRO A 5 -21.29 22.12 20.65
N GLN A 6 -20.61 23.27 20.60
CA GLN A 6 -19.60 23.56 19.58
C GLN A 6 -18.36 22.67 19.71
N VAL A 7 -17.95 22.34 20.94
CA VAL A 7 -16.81 21.45 21.21
C VAL A 7 -17.08 20.03 20.69
N TRP A 8 -18.29 19.52 20.88
CA TRP A 8 -18.70 18.20 20.39
C TRP A 8 -18.79 18.14 18.88
N LEU A 9 -19.28 19.21 18.24
CA LEU A 9 -19.32 19.32 16.78
C LEU A 9 -17.91 19.38 16.19
N SER A 10 -17.00 20.17 16.78
CA SER A 10 -15.60 20.22 16.39
C SER A 10 -14.92 18.87 16.58
N LEU A 11 -15.15 18.19 17.72
CA LEU A 11 -14.59 16.87 17.97
C LEU A 11 -15.05 15.86 16.91
N LEU A 12 -16.34 15.83 16.60
CA LEU A 12 -16.91 14.92 15.59
C LEU A 12 -16.34 15.22 14.20
N THR A 13 -16.27 16.49 13.83
CA THR A 13 -15.72 16.93 12.52
C THR A 13 -14.25 16.58 12.40
N LEU A 14 -13.44 16.89 13.42
CA LEU A 14 -12.02 16.55 13.45
C LEU A 14 -11.82 15.04 13.42
N THR A 15 -12.58 14.28 14.20
CA THR A 15 -12.48 12.81 14.20
C THR A 15 -12.81 12.24 12.81
N ALA A 16 -13.85 12.76 12.14
CA ALA A 16 -14.21 12.34 10.80
C ALA A 16 -13.12 12.66 9.77
N LEU A 17 -12.58 13.89 9.79
CA LEU A 17 -11.47 14.26 8.91
C LEU A 17 -10.24 13.40 9.19
N GLU A 18 -9.90 13.21 10.45
CA GLU A 18 -8.79 12.37 10.89
C GLU A 18 -8.92 10.92 10.40
N ILE A 19 -10.11 10.34 10.45
CA ILE A 19 -10.38 9.01 9.90
C ILE A 19 -10.14 9.01 8.38
N VAL A 20 -10.75 9.95 7.65
CA VAL A 20 -10.61 10.02 6.17
C VAL A 20 -9.14 10.15 5.78
N LEU A 21 -8.39 11.04 6.44
CA LEU A 21 -6.96 11.24 6.23
C LEU A 21 -6.12 9.98 6.56
N SER A 22 -6.56 9.20 7.55
CA SER A 22 -5.76 8.09 8.07
C SER A 22 -6.10 6.74 7.44
N VAL A 23 -7.18 6.63 6.64
CA VAL A 23 -7.49 5.42 5.87
C VAL A 23 -6.37 5.11 4.89
N ASP A 24 -5.81 6.12 4.24
CA ASP A 24 -4.70 5.95 3.29
C ASP A 24 -3.47 5.36 3.99
N ASN A 25 -3.19 5.82 5.21
CA ASN A 25 -2.10 5.31 6.04
C ASN A 25 -2.31 3.84 6.41
N LEU A 26 -3.55 3.44 6.72
CA LEU A 26 -3.88 2.06 7.01
C LEU A 26 -3.64 1.14 5.79
N VAL A 27 -3.99 1.62 4.61
CA VAL A 27 -3.77 0.86 3.36
C VAL A 27 -2.27 0.72 3.10
N VAL A 28 -1.47 1.77 3.25
CA VAL A 28 0.00 1.70 3.11
C VAL A 28 0.62 0.73 4.13
N ILE A 29 0.19 0.80 5.39
CA ILE A 29 0.60 -0.14 6.44
C ILE A 29 0.29 -1.58 6.02
N SER A 30 -0.90 -1.81 5.47
CA SER A 30 -1.33 -3.14 5.02
C SER A 30 -0.42 -3.68 3.92
N VAL A 31 -0.06 -2.83 2.94
CA VAL A 31 0.86 -3.18 1.86
C VAL A 31 2.27 -3.54 2.38
N LEU A 32 2.81 -2.75 3.30
CA LEU A 32 4.16 -2.98 3.84
C LEU A 32 4.23 -4.21 4.75
N VAL A 33 3.21 -4.41 5.58
CA VAL A 33 3.15 -5.56 6.48
C VAL A 33 2.93 -6.87 5.72
N GLY A 34 2.26 -6.85 4.57
CA GLY A 34 2.06 -8.05 3.73
C GLY A 34 3.35 -8.78 3.33
N LYS A 35 4.52 -8.12 3.45
CA LYS A 35 5.85 -8.71 3.21
C LYS A 35 6.38 -9.56 4.37
N LEU A 36 5.83 -9.40 5.56
CA LEU A 36 6.25 -10.16 6.73
C LEU A 36 5.63 -11.55 6.72
N ALA A 37 6.28 -12.49 7.40
CA ALA A 37 5.72 -13.82 7.64
C ALA A 37 4.29 -13.69 8.20
N PRO A 38 3.31 -14.48 7.72
CA PRO A 38 1.90 -14.35 8.08
C PRO A 38 1.63 -14.26 9.59
N GLU A 39 2.43 -14.95 10.39
CA GLU A 39 2.35 -14.98 11.86
C GLU A 39 2.70 -13.63 12.52
N LEU A 40 3.55 -12.82 11.87
CA LEU A 40 3.99 -11.52 12.38
C LEU A 40 3.09 -10.38 11.93
N GLN A 41 2.30 -10.57 10.87
CA GLN A 41 1.50 -9.50 10.28
C GLN A 41 0.50 -8.84 11.24
N PRO A 42 -0.27 -9.58 12.07
CA PRO A 42 -1.20 -8.95 13.02
C PRO A 42 -0.45 -8.09 14.05
N LYS A 43 0.69 -8.58 14.55
CA LYS A 43 1.53 -7.85 15.51
C LYS A 43 2.17 -6.63 14.87
N ALA A 44 2.66 -6.74 13.63
CA ALA A 44 3.25 -5.63 12.89
C ALA A 44 2.24 -4.53 12.58
N ARG A 45 0.99 -4.88 12.23
CA ARG A 45 -0.11 -3.91 12.06
C ARG A 45 -0.38 -3.16 13.35
N PHE A 46 -0.62 -3.89 14.43
CA PHE A 46 -0.92 -3.28 15.73
C PHE A 46 0.23 -2.41 16.23
N LEU A 47 1.46 -2.95 16.25
CA LEU A 47 2.62 -2.21 16.73
C LEU A 47 2.98 -1.05 15.81
N GLY A 48 2.84 -1.19 14.50
CA GLY A 48 3.04 -0.10 13.54
C GLY A 48 2.06 1.05 13.77
N MET A 49 0.77 0.76 13.99
CA MET A 49 -0.24 1.78 14.31
C MET A 49 -0.02 2.41 15.69
N ALA A 50 0.27 1.61 16.72
CA ALA A 50 0.55 2.10 18.06
C ALA A 50 1.81 2.99 18.08
N LEU A 51 2.87 2.56 17.40
CA LEU A 51 4.10 3.33 17.23
C LEU A 51 3.87 4.58 16.39
N ALA A 52 2.93 4.58 15.43
CA ALA A 52 2.57 5.75 14.64
C ALA A 52 1.72 6.77 15.43
N LEU A 53 0.95 6.34 16.43
CA LEU A 53 0.17 7.25 17.29
C LEU A 53 1.08 8.12 18.17
N VAL A 54 2.15 7.54 18.71
CA VAL A 54 3.09 8.24 19.61
C VAL A 54 3.66 9.52 19.01
N PRO A 55 4.34 9.51 17.84
CA PRO A 55 4.89 10.72 17.23
C PRO A 55 3.79 11.74 16.91
N ARG A 56 2.57 11.27 16.61
CA ARG A 56 1.43 12.17 16.35
C ARG A 56 1.01 12.94 17.60
N LEU A 57 0.89 12.26 18.74
CA LEU A 57 0.58 12.92 20.01
C LEU A 57 1.75 13.81 20.48
N VAL A 58 2.99 13.38 20.26
CA VAL A 58 4.17 14.20 20.55
C VAL A 58 4.15 15.49 19.72
N LEU A 59 3.99 15.39 18.40
CA LEU A 59 3.91 16.56 17.52
C LEU A 59 2.76 17.50 17.91
N LEU A 60 1.64 16.95 18.38
CA LEU A 60 0.52 17.73 18.87
C LEU A 60 0.85 18.49 20.17
N LEU A 61 1.65 17.92 21.06
CA LEU A 61 2.14 18.65 22.25
C LEU A 61 3.13 19.76 21.87
N PHE A 62 3.91 19.54 20.81
CA PHE A 62 4.86 20.51 20.26
C PHE A 62 4.27 21.36 19.12
N ILE A 63 2.95 21.53 19.08
CA ILE A 63 2.26 22.20 17.97
C ILE A 63 2.73 23.63 17.76
N GLY A 64 3.06 24.36 18.82
CA GLY A 64 3.61 25.72 18.72
C GLY A 64 4.95 25.76 17.97
N TRP A 65 5.80 24.74 18.15
CA TRP A 65 7.04 24.60 17.41
C TRP A 65 6.78 24.24 15.94
N ILE A 66 5.80 23.37 15.67
CA ILE A 66 5.37 23.01 14.32
C ILE A 66 4.77 24.20 13.56
N ILE A 67 4.05 25.09 14.24
CA ILE A 67 3.58 26.34 13.62
C ILE A 67 4.79 27.21 13.20
N GLY A 68 5.82 27.30 14.04
CA GLY A 68 7.08 27.97 13.68
C GLY A 68 7.78 27.35 12.46
N LEU A 69 7.61 26.05 12.21
CA LEU A 69 8.13 25.42 10.99
C LEU A 69 7.47 25.93 9.70
N THR A 70 6.32 26.61 9.79
CA THR A 70 5.65 27.22 8.63
C THR A 70 6.19 28.61 8.31
N GLU A 71 7.04 29.20 9.17
CA GLU A 71 7.65 30.48 8.91
C GLU A 71 8.70 30.39 7.79
N PRO A 72 8.78 31.39 6.89
CA PRO A 72 9.81 31.47 5.86
C PRO A 72 11.23 31.43 6.44
N LEU A 73 12.05 30.47 5.99
CA LEU A 73 13.47 30.36 6.35
C LEU A 73 14.37 31.08 5.35
N PHE A 74 14.11 30.89 4.05
CA PHE A 74 14.84 31.52 2.96
C PHE A 74 13.97 31.61 1.70
N GLU A 75 14.37 32.45 0.75
CA GLU A 75 13.64 32.66 -0.50
C GLU A 75 14.52 32.27 -1.70
N VAL A 76 13.96 31.50 -2.64
CA VAL A 76 14.62 31.16 -3.91
C VAL A 76 13.67 31.49 -5.04
N SER A 77 14.13 32.30 -5.99
CA SER A 77 13.38 32.64 -7.21
C SER A 77 11.95 33.18 -6.95
N GLY A 78 11.76 33.96 -5.88
CA GLY A 78 10.45 34.53 -5.52
C GLY A 78 9.56 33.60 -4.68
N HIS A 79 10.06 32.43 -4.26
CA HIS A 79 9.33 31.48 -3.43
C HIS A 79 10.02 31.30 -2.06
N SER A 80 9.26 31.55 -0.99
CA SER A 80 9.72 31.37 0.39
C SER A 80 9.59 29.91 0.82
N PHE A 81 10.68 29.31 1.25
CA PHE A 81 10.70 27.95 1.78
C PHE A 81 10.71 27.96 3.30
N SER A 82 9.81 27.18 3.91
CA SER A 82 9.74 26.95 5.34
C SER A 82 10.31 25.58 5.74
N GLY A 83 10.51 25.37 7.04
CA GLY A 83 10.94 24.05 7.55
C GLY A 83 9.92 22.95 7.25
N LYS A 84 8.63 23.29 7.28
CA LYS A 84 7.53 22.41 6.86
C LYS A 84 7.72 21.99 5.40
N ASP A 85 8.00 22.93 4.51
CA ASP A 85 8.13 22.65 3.07
C ASP A 85 9.28 21.69 2.80
N MET A 86 10.40 21.85 3.50
CA MET A 86 11.53 20.91 3.40
C MET A 86 11.13 19.48 3.81
N ILE A 87 10.35 19.34 4.90
CA ILE A 87 9.87 18.04 5.36
C ILE A 87 8.86 17.44 4.37
N LEU A 88 7.93 18.24 3.85
CA LEU A 88 6.94 17.79 2.87
C LEU A 88 7.58 17.41 1.54
N ALA A 89 8.54 18.19 1.04
CA ALA A 89 9.29 17.87 -0.17
C ALA A 89 10.10 16.58 0.00
N GLY A 90 10.89 16.49 1.07
CA GLY A 90 11.72 15.31 1.35
C GLY A 90 10.87 14.06 1.60
N GLY A 91 9.80 14.20 2.38
CA GLY A 91 8.85 13.14 2.65
C GLY A 91 8.11 12.69 1.39
N GLY A 92 7.60 13.64 0.59
CA GLY A 92 6.91 13.35 -0.66
C GLY A 92 7.80 12.62 -1.68
N LEU A 93 9.04 13.08 -1.87
CA LEU A 93 10.04 12.41 -2.70
C LEU A 93 10.35 11.00 -2.19
N PHE A 94 10.49 10.83 -0.86
CA PHE A 94 10.68 9.53 -0.25
C PHE A 94 9.50 8.58 -0.54
N LEU A 95 8.26 9.05 -0.44
CA LEU A 95 7.07 8.23 -0.74
C LEU A 95 7.02 7.82 -2.21
N ILE A 96 7.27 8.76 -3.14
CA ILE A 96 7.31 8.48 -4.58
C ILE A 96 8.37 7.42 -4.87
N TYR A 97 9.59 7.62 -4.37
CA TYR A 97 10.69 6.67 -4.55
C TYR A 97 10.35 5.28 -3.99
N LYS A 98 9.86 5.20 -2.75
CA LYS A 98 9.52 3.93 -2.11
C LYS A 98 8.36 3.21 -2.79
N ALA A 99 7.33 3.94 -3.20
CA ALA A 99 6.21 3.36 -3.93
C ALA A 99 6.64 2.83 -5.30
N THR A 100 7.51 3.57 -6.01
CA THR A 100 8.03 3.17 -7.32
C THR A 100 8.89 1.91 -7.21
N GLN A 101 9.79 1.86 -6.22
CA GLN A 101 10.57 0.67 -5.89
C GLN A 101 9.67 -0.53 -5.56
N GLU A 102 8.59 -0.32 -4.81
CA GLU A 102 7.65 -1.38 -4.47
C GLU A 102 6.88 -1.91 -5.68
N ILE A 103 6.46 -1.02 -6.58
CA ILE A 103 5.80 -1.37 -7.84
C ILE A 103 6.74 -2.20 -8.70
N HIS A 104 8.00 -1.76 -8.84
CA HIS A 104 9.01 -2.47 -9.63
C HIS A 104 9.29 -3.87 -9.07
N ALA A 105 9.55 -4.00 -7.77
CA ALA A 105 9.74 -5.29 -7.11
C ALA A 105 8.51 -6.22 -7.22
N SER A 106 7.30 -5.66 -7.20
CA SER A 106 6.07 -6.43 -7.39
C SER A 106 5.88 -6.94 -8.83
N LEU A 107 6.51 -6.30 -9.82
CA LEU A 107 6.45 -6.68 -11.24
C LEU A 107 7.56 -7.65 -11.66
N GLU A 108 8.76 -7.50 -11.09
CA GLU A 108 9.91 -8.36 -11.42
C GLU A 108 9.82 -9.75 -10.78
N GLY A 109 8.86 -9.96 -9.88
CA GLY A 109 8.64 -11.26 -9.27
C GLY A 109 9.85 -11.75 -8.46
N GLU A 110 10.69 -10.83 -7.97
CA GLU A 110 11.83 -11.19 -7.13
C GLU A 110 11.37 -12.03 -5.93
N GLU A 111 11.59 -13.33 -6.03
CA GLU A 111 11.55 -14.27 -4.93
C GLU A 111 12.67 -13.90 -3.95
N GLY A 112 12.33 -13.05 -2.99
CA GLY A 112 12.95 -12.96 -1.67
C GLY A 112 14.44 -13.23 -1.57
N HIS A 113 15.28 -12.27 -1.97
CA HIS A 113 16.59 -12.14 -1.34
C HIS A 113 16.44 -11.58 0.09
N ILE A 114 16.04 -12.44 1.03
CA ILE A 114 16.12 -12.13 2.45
C ILE A 114 17.37 -12.82 3.03
N GLY A 115 18.50 -12.12 2.89
CA GLY A 115 19.67 -12.31 3.76
C GLY A 115 19.52 -11.63 5.13
N ALA A 116 18.37 -11.00 5.41
CA ALA A 116 18.10 -10.33 6.67
C ALA A 116 17.30 -11.25 7.61
N THR A 117 17.76 -11.48 8.84
CA THR A 117 17.01 -12.26 9.83
C THR A 117 15.56 -11.73 9.95
N VAL A 118 14.56 -12.60 10.17
CA VAL A 118 13.12 -12.26 10.31
C VAL A 118 12.89 -11.01 11.18
N ARG A 119 13.68 -10.84 12.24
CA ARG A 119 13.67 -9.68 13.14
C ARG A 119 14.08 -8.36 12.46
N ALA A 120 15.11 -8.38 11.59
CA ALA A 120 15.56 -7.21 10.86
C ALA A 120 14.50 -6.74 9.85
N GLY A 121 13.84 -7.67 9.16
CA GLY A 121 12.70 -7.36 8.29
C GLY A 121 11.53 -6.74 9.05
N PHE A 122 11.19 -7.29 10.22
CA PHE A 122 10.14 -6.74 11.09
C PHE A 122 10.45 -5.30 11.53
N VAL A 123 11.67 -5.05 12.04
CA VAL A 123 12.07 -3.71 12.48
C VAL A 123 12.10 -2.73 11.31
N ALA A 124 12.61 -3.14 10.15
CA ALA A 124 12.63 -2.29 8.96
C ALA A 124 11.22 -1.85 8.53
N VAL A 125 10.27 -2.78 8.49
CA VAL A 125 8.86 -2.49 8.13
C VAL A 125 8.21 -1.55 9.14
N VAL A 126 8.36 -1.83 10.44
CA VAL A 126 7.76 -0.99 11.49
C VAL A 126 8.37 0.42 11.52
N SER A 127 9.69 0.54 11.35
CA SER A 127 10.36 1.84 11.25
C SER A 127 9.94 2.61 9.99
N GLN A 128 9.76 1.93 8.86
CA GLN A 128 9.26 2.56 7.62
C GLN A 128 7.83 3.09 7.81
N ILE A 129 6.96 2.32 8.48
CA ILE A 129 5.61 2.76 8.82
C ILE A 129 5.65 4.02 9.68
N ALA A 130 6.49 4.04 10.72
CA ALA A 130 6.61 5.20 11.61
C ALA A 130 7.09 6.44 10.85
N LEU A 131 8.08 6.30 9.95
CA LEU A 131 8.60 7.41 9.15
C LEU A 131 7.54 7.97 8.18
N ILE A 132 6.81 7.11 7.48
CA ILE A 132 5.73 7.53 6.57
C ILE A 132 4.63 8.26 7.35
N ASN A 133 4.23 7.72 8.50
CA ASN A 133 3.22 8.35 9.35
C ASN A 133 3.69 9.70 9.91
N LEU A 134 4.99 9.84 10.23
CA LEU A 134 5.54 11.10 10.71
C LEU A 134 5.37 12.21 9.66
N VAL A 135 5.74 11.94 8.41
CA VAL A 135 5.57 12.89 7.30
C VAL A 135 4.11 13.30 7.13
N PHE A 136 3.19 12.33 7.09
CA PHE A 136 1.74 12.61 6.97
C PHE A 136 1.15 13.32 8.18
N SER A 137 1.67 13.04 9.37
CA SER A 137 1.18 13.66 10.60
C SER A 137 1.41 15.17 10.61
N ILE A 138 2.53 15.65 10.03
CA ILE A 138 2.84 17.08 9.96
C ILE A 138 1.82 17.83 9.09
N ASP A 139 1.53 17.34 7.89
CA ASP A 139 0.50 17.94 7.01
C ASP A 139 -0.90 17.92 7.68
N SER A 140 -1.28 16.78 8.27
CA SER A 140 -2.58 16.65 8.94
C SER A 140 -2.72 17.59 10.15
N ILE A 141 -1.67 17.75 10.96
CA ILE A 141 -1.67 18.63 12.13
C ILE A 141 -1.76 20.08 11.70
N VAL A 142 -0.97 20.51 10.71
CA VAL A 142 -1.01 21.89 10.19
C VAL A 142 -2.40 22.21 9.63
N THR A 143 -3.04 21.25 8.97
CA THR A 143 -4.43 21.41 8.50
C THR A 143 -5.40 21.54 9.68
N ALA A 144 -5.25 20.71 10.71
CA ALA A 144 -6.14 20.68 11.87
C ALA A 144 -6.02 21.92 12.78
N VAL A 145 -4.81 22.49 12.91
CA VAL A 145 -4.57 23.76 13.63
C VAL A 145 -5.40 24.89 13.04
N GLY A 146 -5.59 24.91 11.71
CA GLY A 146 -6.41 25.92 11.05
C GLY A 146 -7.91 25.82 11.36
N MET A 147 -8.37 24.73 12.00
CA MET A 147 -9.79 24.44 12.23
C MET A 147 -10.19 24.38 13.71
N ALA A 148 -9.26 24.14 14.63
CA ALA A 148 -9.58 23.89 16.05
C ALA A 148 -8.71 24.72 16.99
N ASN A 149 -9.36 25.41 17.92
CA ASN A 149 -8.69 26.28 18.90
C ASN A 149 -8.17 25.53 20.13
N GLU A 150 -8.54 24.25 20.29
CA GLU A 150 -8.32 23.49 21.53
C GLU A 150 -7.52 22.20 21.27
N ILE A 151 -6.28 22.18 21.76
CA ILE A 151 -5.34 21.05 21.57
C ILE A 151 -5.91 19.74 22.11
N TRP A 152 -6.64 19.78 23.23
CA TRP A 152 -7.20 18.58 23.83
C TRP A 152 -8.28 17.94 22.93
N VAL A 153 -9.06 18.75 22.18
CA VAL A 153 -10.08 18.24 21.24
C VAL A 153 -9.38 17.51 20.08
N MET A 154 -8.29 18.09 19.57
CA MET A 154 -7.46 17.45 18.55
C MET A 154 -6.85 16.14 19.05
N ALA A 155 -6.37 16.10 20.29
CA ALA A 155 -5.80 14.88 20.88
C ALA A 155 -6.84 13.77 20.99
N VAL A 156 -8.04 14.09 21.49
CA VAL A 156 -9.14 13.12 21.60
C VAL A 156 -9.58 12.66 20.21
N ALA A 157 -9.66 13.55 19.22
CA ALA A 157 -9.98 13.18 17.84
C ALA A 157 -8.97 12.20 17.24
N VAL A 158 -7.68 12.45 17.41
CA VAL A 158 -6.58 11.58 16.94
C VAL A 158 -6.62 10.21 17.61
N VAL A 159 -6.87 10.16 18.93
CA VAL A 159 -6.98 8.89 19.65
C VAL A 159 -8.24 8.13 19.22
N ALA A 160 -9.38 8.82 19.10
CA ALA A 160 -10.63 8.20 18.67
C ALA A 160 -10.54 7.64 17.25
N SER A 161 -9.97 8.40 16.30
CA SER A 161 -9.74 7.93 14.94
C SER A 161 -8.80 6.71 14.90
N MET A 162 -7.74 6.71 15.70
CA MET A 162 -6.79 5.59 15.79
C MET A 162 -7.46 4.31 16.30
N VAL A 163 -8.36 4.40 17.28
CA VAL A 163 -9.13 3.23 17.75
C VAL A 163 -9.96 2.62 16.62
N VAL A 164 -10.62 3.45 15.81
CA VAL A 164 -11.40 3.00 14.64
C VAL A 164 -10.48 2.32 13.62
N LEU A 165 -9.30 2.89 13.34
CA LEU A 165 -8.34 2.31 12.39
C LEU A 165 -7.79 0.96 12.87
N ILE A 166 -7.45 0.83 14.15
CA ILE A 166 -6.97 -0.42 14.74
C ILE A 166 -8.02 -1.52 14.57
N ALA A 167 -9.30 -1.20 14.82
CA ALA A 167 -10.40 -2.12 14.60
C ALA A 167 -10.56 -2.52 13.11
N ALA A 168 -10.34 -1.58 12.19
CA ALA A 168 -10.41 -1.81 10.75
C ALA A 168 -9.18 -2.52 10.16
N ALA A 169 -8.03 -2.48 10.84
CA ALA A 169 -6.75 -2.87 10.25
C ALA A 169 -6.63 -4.35 9.90
N GLY A 170 -7.22 -5.24 10.71
CA GLY A 170 -7.24 -6.67 10.43
C GLY A 170 -8.02 -6.98 9.14
N PRO A 171 -9.30 -6.59 9.05
CA PRO A 171 -10.12 -6.78 7.85
C PRO A 171 -9.53 -6.13 6.59
N VAL A 172 -9.12 -4.86 6.68
CA VAL A 172 -8.54 -4.12 5.54
C VAL A 172 -7.25 -4.79 5.08
N GLY A 173 -6.38 -5.17 6.01
CA GLY A 173 -5.13 -5.85 5.66
C GLY A 173 -5.36 -7.16 4.91
N LYS A 174 -6.25 -8.03 5.42
CA LYS A 174 -6.61 -9.29 4.73
C LYS A 174 -7.21 -9.04 3.34
N PHE A 175 -7.96 -7.94 3.18
CA PHE A 175 -8.55 -7.57 1.89
C PHE A 175 -7.48 -7.14 0.88
N VAL A 176 -6.51 -6.31 1.30
CA VAL A 176 -5.38 -5.87 0.48
C VAL A 176 -4.48 -7.05 0.10
N ASP A 177 -4.15 -7.94 1.05
CA ASP A 177 -3.30 -9.11 0.79
C ASP A 177 -3.92 -10.06 -0.25
N ARG A 178 -5.26 -10.20 -0.24
CA ARG A 178 -5.99 -11.10 -1.13
C ARG A 178 -6.19 -10.55 -2.55
N HIS A 179 -6.04 -9.24 -2.75
CA HIS A 179 -6.31 -8.59 -4.03
C HIS A 179 -5.10 -7.79 -4.51
N PRO A 180 -4.25 -8.37 -5.37
CA PRO A 180 -3.03 -7.72 -5.88
C PRO A 180 -3.29 -6.38 -6.56
N THR A 181 -4.43 -6.24 -7.26
CA THR A 181 -4.85 -4.98 -7.89
C THR A 181 -5.09 -3.87 -6.86
N VAL A 182 -5.64 -4.20 -5.69
CA VAL A 182 -5.81 -3.25 -4.57
C VAL A 182 -4.45 -2.87 -3.98
N LYS A 183 -3.50 -3.81 -3.88
CA LYS A 183 -2.12 -3.51 -3.49
C LYS A 183 -1.47 -2.52 -4.46
N MET A 184 -1.65 -2.69 -5.76
CA MET A 184 -1.13 -1.76 -6.77
C MET A 184 -1.82 -0.39 -6.71
N LEU A 185 -3.15 -0.37 -6.51
CA LEU A 185 -3.94 0.85 -6.32
C LEU A 185 -3.40 1.68 -5.12
N ALA A 186 -3.13 1.01 -4.01
CA ALA A 186 -2.57 1.61 -2.81
C ALA A 186 -1.19 2.24 -3.04
N LEU A 187 -0.32 1.59 -3.81
CA LEU A 187 0.97 2.15 -4.19
C LEU A 187 0.83 3.35 -5.12
N GLY A 188 -0.17 3.32 -6.02
CA GLY A 188 -0.56 4.48 -6.80
C GLY A 188 -1.00 5.66 -5.93
N PHE A 189 -1.80 5.42 -4.88
CA PHE A 189 -2.17 6.46 -3.93
C PHE A 189 -0.96 7.02 -3.19
N LEU A 190 -0.01 6.16 -2.81
CA LEU A 190 1.24 6.60 -2.18
C LEU A 190 2.04 7.55 -3.08
N ILE A 191 2.12 7.28 -4.39
CA ILE A 191 2.74 8.18 -5.36
C ILE A 191 1.94 9.48 -5.47
N MET A 192 0.62 9.41 -5.61
CA MET A 192 -0.24 10.59 -5.72
C MET A 192 -0.14 11.52 -4.50
N ILE A 193 -0.16 10.95 -3.29
CA ILE A 193 0.02 11.73 -2.07
C ILE A 193 1.45 12.29 -2.03
N GLY A 194 2.47 11.50 -2.37
CA GLY A 194 3.84 11.98 -2.45
C GLY A 194 4.00 13.16 -3.41
N MET A 195 3.37 13.11 -4.59
CA MET A 195 3.33 14.24 -5.53
C MET A 195 2.60 15.45 -4.97
N THR A 196 1.51 15.23 -4.23
CA THR A 196 0.76 16.30 -3.57
C THR A 196 1.60 17.00 -2.50
N LEU A 197 2.33 16.25 -1.67
CA LEU A 197 3.23 16.84 -0.67
C LEU A 197 4.37 17.63 -1.29
N VAL A 198 4.94 17.13 -2.39
CA VAL A 198 5.94 17.88 -3.15
C VAL A 198 5.32 19.15 -3.71
N ALA A 199 4.13 19.09 -4.33
CA ALA A 199 3.46 20.27 -4.85
C ALA A 199 3.19 21.32 -3.76
N ASP A 200 2.66 20.90 -2.61
CA ASP A 200 2.41 21.77 -1.46
C ASP A 200 3.70 22.44 -0.97
N ALA A 201 4.83 21.71 -0.95
CA ALA A 201 6.13 22.25 -0.55
C ALA A 201 6.70 23.32 -1.50
N PHE A 202 6.24 23.34 -2.75
CA PHE A 202 6.57 24.39 -3.73
C PHE A 202 5.43 25.44 -3.84
N GLY A 203 4.53 25.48 -2.85
CA GLY A 203 3.43 26.44 -2.78
C GLY A 203 2.23 26.12 -3.66
N VAL A 204 2.27 25.04 -4.43
CA VAL A 204 1.16 24.59 -5.28
C VAL A 204 0.21 23.74 -4.43
N HIS A 205 -0.73 24.42 -3.79
CA HIS A 205 -1.70 23.78 -2.90
C HIS A 205 -2.74 23.01 -3.72
N ILE A 206 -2.73 21.68 -3.59
CA ILE A 206 -3.75 20.83 -4.21
C ILE A 206 -4.88 20.62 -3.20
N PRO A 207 -6.12 21.07 -3.49
CA PRO A 207 -7.23 20.83 -2.58
C PRO A 207 -7.44 19.34 -2.31
N LYS A 208 -7.39 18.94 -1.04
CA LYS A 208 -7.45 17.53 -0.61
C LYS A 208 -8.70 16.81 -1.14
N GLY A 209 -9.79 17.55 -1.33
CA GLY A 209 -11.03 17.03 -1.94
C GLY A 209 -10.82 16.42 -3.32
N TYR A 210 -9.94 16.98 -4.17
CA TYR A 210 -9.63 16.38 -5.48
C TYR A 210 -8.88 15.06 -5.34
N VAL A 211 -7.90 15.01 -4.44
CA VAL A 211 -7.12 13.81 -4.15
C VAL A 211 -8.05 12.71 -3.62
N TYR A 212 -8.90 13.01 -2.64
CA TYR A 212 -9.85 12.03 -2.08
C TYR A 212 -10.91 11.60 -3.09
N SER A 213 -11.39 12.52 -3.94
CA SER A 213 -12.33 12.16 -5.01
C SER A 213 -11.68 11.16 -5.98
N ALA A 214 -10.42 11.38 -6.35
CA ALA A 214 -9.67 10.45 -7.20
C ALA A 214 -9.46 9.09 -6.51
N MET A 215 -9.14 9.07 -5.22
CA MET A 215 -8.98 7.81 -4.47
C MET A 215 -10.29 7.03 -4.38
N ILE A 216 -11.38 7.67 -3.96
CA ILE A 216 -12.71 7.04 -3.86
C ILE A 216 -13.16 6.53 -5.22
N PHE A 217 -13.01 7.33 -6.28
CA PHE A 217 -13.33 6.91 -7.63
C PHE A 217 -12.53 5.68 -8.06
N SER A 218 -11.21 5.68 -7.79
CA SER A 218 -10.33 4.57 -8.16
C SER A 218 -10.68 3.28 -7.39
N VAL A 219 -10.99 3.39 -6.09
CA VAL A 219 -11.49 2.25 -5.29
C VAL A 219 -12.84 1.76 -5.82
N ALA A 220 -13.75 2.66 -6.19
CA ALA A 220 -15.05 2.29 -6.73
C ALA A 220 -14.92 1.56 -8.08
N VAL A 221 -14.08 2.06 -8.98
CA VAL A 221 -13.75 1.40 -10.25
C VAL A 221 -13.14 0.03 -10.01
N GLU A 222 -12.19 -0.09 -9.08
CA GLU A 222 -11.59 -1.38 -8.74
C GLU A 222 -12.62 -2.33 -8.12
N GLY A 223 -13.55 -1.82 -7.30
CA GLY A 223 -14.68 -2.60 -6.78
C GLY A 223 -15.56 -3.17 -7.89
N VAL A 224 -15.89 -2.37 -8.91
CA VAL A 224 -16.64 -2.83 -10.10
C VAL A 224 -15.84 -3.85 -10.90
N ASN A 225 -14.54 -3.62 -11.11
CA ASN A 225 -13.63 -4.54 -11.81
C ASN A 225 -13.56 -5.91 -11.10
N MET A 226 -13.44 -5.91 -9.77
CA MET A 226 -13.48 -7.13 -8.95
C MET A 226 -14.81 -7.87 -9.05
N LEU A 227 -15.95 -7.16 -9.07
CA LEU A 227 -17.27 -7.77 -9.27
C LEU A 227 -17.42 -8.39 -10.66
N HIS A 228 -16.85 -7.77 -11.69
CA HIS A 228 -16.87 -8.30 -13.05
C HIS A 228 -16.00 -9.55 -13.19
N ARG A 229 -14.78 -9.55 -12.64
CA ARG A 229 -13.87 -10.71 -12.67
C ARG A 229 -14.42 -11.95 -11.95
N ARG A 230 -15.22 -11.77 -10.89
CA ARG A 230 -15.92 -12.89 -10.22
C ARG A 230 -16.97 -13.56 -11.11
N LYS A 231 -17.47 -12.88 -12.15
CA LYS A 231 -18.48 -13.40 -13.09
C LYS A 231 -17.88 -13.97 -14.38
N ALA A 232 -16.61 -13.66 -14.68
CA ALA A 232 -15.92 -14.24 -15.82
C ALA A 232 -15.65 -15.73 -15.58
N ARG A 233 -16.40 -16.60 -16.26
CA ARG A 233 -16.13 -18.05 -16.29
C ARG A 233 -14.72 -18.29 -16.84
N PRO A 234 -13.99 -19.32 -16.37
CA PRO A 234 -12.70 -19.67 -16.96
C PRO A 234 -12.93 -19.91 -18.46
N VAL A 235 -12.23 -19.16 -19.31
CA VAL A 235 -12.24 -19.43 -20.75
C VAL A 235 -11.50 -20.74 -20.93
N HIS A 236 -12.24 -21.82 -21.17
CA HIS A 236 -11.65 -23.07 -21.61
C HIS A 236 -11.00 -22.81 -22.97
N LEU A 237 -9.67 -22.73 -22.97
CA LEU A 237 -8.89 -22.76 -24.20
C LEU A 237 -9.23 -24.08 -24.90
N HIS A 238 -9.89 -23.99 -26.05
CA HIS A 238 -10.06 -25.15 -26.92
C HIS A 238 -8.65 -25.58 -27.33
N ASN A 239 -8.21 -26.72 -26.81
CA ASN A 239 -6.99 -27.35 -27.25
C ASN A 239 -7.23 -27.78 -28.71
N GLN A 240 -6.76 -26.99 -29.68
CA GLN A 240 -6.85 -27.31 -31.11
C GLN A 240 -6.02 -28.53 -31.50
N TYR A 241 -5.24 -29.09 -30.58
CA TYR A 241 -4.67 -30.42 -30.72
C TYR A 241 -5.69 -31.47 -30.25
N GLY A 242 -6.61 -31.81 -31.16
CA GLY A 242 -7.38 -33.04 -31.06
C GLY A 242 -6.49 -34.29 -31.12
N PRO A 243 -7.00 -35.47 -30.75
CA PRO A 243 -6.25 -36.73 -30.63
C PRO A 243 -5.75 -37.32 -31.97
N GLU A 244 -5.67 -36.53 -33.03
CA GLU A 244 -5.34 -37.01 -34.38
C GLU A 244 -3.84 -37.29 -34.57
N VAL A 245 -2.98 -36.82 -33.66
CA VAL A 245 -1.53 -37.11 -33.70
C VAL A 245 -1.20 -38.49 -33.09
N ALA A 246 -2.13 -39.14 -32.39
CA ALA A 246 -1.88 -40.45 -31.78
C ALA A 246 -2.01 -41.64 -32.76
N ILE A 247 -2.67 -41.45 -33.91
CA ILE A 247 -2.92 -42.56 -34.87
C ILE A 247 -1.78 -42.67 -35.90
N ALA A 248 -1.14 -41.57 -36.29
CA ALA A 248 -0.05 -41.58 -37.26
C ALA A 248 1.28 -42.15 -36.72
N ALA A 249 1.45 -42.25 -35.40
CA ALA A 249 2.66 -42.79 -34.79
C ALA A 249 2.67 -44.34 -34.69
N ASN A 250 1.54 -45.01 -34.91
CA ASN A 250 1.44 -46.47 -34.77
C ASN A 250 1.54 -47.24 -36.11
N ASP A 251 1.37 -46.57 -37.25
CA ASP A 251 1.45 -47.20 -38.58
C ASP A 251 2.88 -47.25 -39.17
N GLY A 252 3.86 -46.65 -38.49
CA GLY A 252 5.25 -46.57 -38.95
C GLY A 252 6.16 -47.76 -38.58
N TYR A 253 5.70 -48.71 -37.75
CA TYR A 253 6.56 -49.79 -37.21
C TYR A 253 6.12 -51.22 -37.58
N ALA A 254 5.05 -51.38 -38.39
CA ALA A 254 4.45 -52.68 -38.70
C ALA A 254 4.69 -53.17 -40.14
N ARG A 255 5.85 -52.90 -40.75
CA ARG A 255 6.29 -53.58 -41.98
C ARG A 255 7.77 -53.95 -41.95
N SER A 256 8.08 -55.00 -41.21
CA SER A 256 9.23 -55.87 -41.47
C SER A 256 8.92 -57.28 -40.94
N ALA A 257 8.12 -58.02 -41.71
CA ALA A 257 7.99 -59.47 -41.58
C ALA A 257 8.84 -60.17 -42.66
N PRO A 258 9.29 -61.42 -42.40
CA PRO A 258 10.58 -61.93 -42.85
C PRO A 258 10.50 -62.72 -44.17
N VAL A 259 11.62 -62.82 -44.89
CA VAL A 259 11.80 -63.85 -45.92
C VAL A 259 12.98 -64.74 -45.55
N SER A 260 12.63 -66.00 -45.39
CA SER A 260 13.44 -67.19 -45.15
C SER A 260 14.64 -67.34 -46.11
N GLN A 261 15.81 -67.66 -45.56
CA GLN A 261 16.76 -68.53 -46.24
C GLN A 261 17.04 -69.77 -45.40
N THR A 262 16.60 -70.88 -45.96
CA THR A 262 16.82 -72.25 -45.54
C THR A 262 18.24 -72.66 -45.92
N SER A 263 19.08 -73.01 -44.96
CA SER A 263 20.14 -74.02 -45.18
C SER A 263 20.51 -74.69 -43.86
N ARG A 264 19.92 -75.88 -43.75
CA ARG A 264 20.23 -77.00 -42.86
C ARG A 264 21.72 -77.09 -42.51
N GLN A 265 22.02 -77.15 -41.22
CA GLN A 265 23.03 -78.08 -40.69
C GLN A 265 22.34 -78.99 -39.67
N ALA A 266 22.21 -80.26 -40.04
CA ALA A 266 22.05 -81.36 -39.09
C ALA A 266 23.25 -82.29 -39.30
N LYS A 267 23.92 -82.55 -38.18
CA LYS A 267 25.00 -83.53 -37.98
C LYS A 267 24.52 -84.94 -38.36
N GLU A 268 25.41 -85.75 -38.94
CA GLU A 268 25.71 -87.13 -38.53
C GLU A 268 26.84 -87.71 -39.42
N ALA A 269 27.82 -88.34 -38.76
CA ALA A 269 28.87 -89.27 -39.25
C ALA A 269 29.80 -88.84 -40.40
#